data_AF-A0A1B2JE13-F1
#
_entry.id   AF-A0A1B2JE13-F1
#
_cell.length_a   1.000
_cell.length_b   1.000
_cell.length_c   1.000
_cell.angle_alpha   90.00
_cell.angle_beta   90.00
_cell.angle_gamma   90.00
#
_symmetry.space_group_name_H-M   'P 1'
#
loop_
_entity.id
_entity.type
_entity.pdbx_description
1 polymer ?
#
loop_
_entity_poly.entity_id
_entity_poly.type
_entity_poly.pdbx_seq_one_letter_code
_entity_poly.pdbx_strand_id
1 'polypeptide(L)'
;MIRLGLLRRFHTLVPIQGNFKSKLNVATKYGTIKKTLSKTQLKKMQKQESAELIAKNKKQLTPAAALKLAKSILENDSLDRVDPTVDLSLQDLQSLYQHPNRRLLYNFLGTSGDQLNDSYVIEKDVLKLLERDDLPRALYLVRLAKDNGIVGMNRIMQYLLKQDKVSLTFELITLRKKWGVATNSLTYTIIFQGCAKAESNLTLAQSRQLVTLLQKAHKDKLANVIHLNALLDAILKSGKFHLVWEVKKSFMDTLPKIEPDAITYTLLFKALGKSENNNEALETANVLWEEIVYNRKIKIDSYLARAYALLYLRSKNIELIKRGIIILRSYYDVCPVDEVENVSMKPHIKADTVPVLLPVDTINPRKLRFQPDKAVEEILQHSYMRLTK
;
A
#
# COMPACT_ATOMS: atom_id res chain seq x y z
N MET A 1 -55.06 41.42 65.55
CA MET A 1 -54.44 40.78 64.38
C MET A 1 -53.23 41.59 63.96
N ILE A 2 -52.05 40.95 63.87
CA ILE A 2 -50.85 41.33 63.07
C ILE A 2 -50.05 42.55 63.65
N ARG A 3 -48.74 42.55 63.92
CA ARG A 3 -47.60 41.64 63.72
C ARG A 3 -46.49 42.02 64.74
N LEU A 4 -45.89 41.02 65.40
CA LEU A 4 -44.61 41.13 66.10
C LEU A 4 -43.48 41.31 65.07
N GLY A 5 -42.82 42.47 65.08
CA GLY A 5 -41.60 42.72 64.32
C GLY A 5 -40.40 42.84 65.26
N LEU A 6 -39.84 41.73 65.71
CA LEU A 6 -38.55 41.71 66.40
C LEU A 6 -37.43 42.00 65.39
N LEU A 7 -37.07 43.29 65.25
CA LEU A 7 -35.84 43.69 64.57
C LEU A 7 -34.65 43.34 65.46
N ARG A 8 -33.96 42.23 65.17
CA ARG A 8 -32.63 41.95 65.72
C ARG A 8 -31.66 43.00 65.17
N ARG A 9 -31.26 43.96 66.00
CA ARG A 9 -30.10 44.82 65.73
C ARG A 9 -28.84 44.03 66.05
N PHE A 10 -28.11 43.61 65.02
CA PHE A 10 -26.74 43.15 65.22
C PHE A 10 -25.89 44.35 65.64
N HIS A 11 -25.27 44.30 66.83
CA HIS A 11 -24.20 45.23 67.17
C HIS A 11 -23.02 44.98 66.23
N THR A 12 -22.76 45.90 65.31
CA THR A 12 -21.48 45.99 64.62
C THR A 12 -20.44 46.47 65.63
N LEU A 13 -19.81 45.54 66.34
CA LEU A 13 -18.56 45.84 67.04
C LEU A 13 -17.57 46.36 65.99
N VAL A 14 -17.09 47.58 66.20
CA VAL A 14 -16.01 48.17 65.41
C VAL A 14 -14.84 47.19 65.47
N PRO A 15 -14.27 46.75 64.33
CA PRO A 15 -13.13 45.86 64.37
C PRO A 15 -11.98 46.63 65.00
N ILE A 16 -11.54 46.20 66.19
CA ILE A 16 -10.27 46.63 66.76
C ILE A 16 -9.23 46.34 65.67
N GLN A 17 -8.56 47.39 65.19
CA GLN A 17 -7.54 47.29 64.16
C GLN A 17 -6.39 46.43 64.67
N GLY A 18 -6.51 45.11 64.52
CA GLY A 18 -5.45 44.17 64.86
C GLY A 18 -4.28 44.35 63.90
N ASN A 19 -3.06 44.31 64.45
CA ASN A 19 -1.79 44.29 63.72
C ASN A 19 -1.58 43.03 62.84
N PHE A 20 -2.65 42.39 62.36
CA PHE A 20 -2.59 41.18 61.56
C PHE A 20 -1.86 41.43 60.24
N LYS A 21 -2.15 42.55 59.56
CA LYS A 21 -1.51 42.91 58.28
C LYS A 21 -0.01 43.16 58.43
N SER A 22 0.41 43.81 59.51
CA SER A 22 1.83 44.04 59.79
C SER A 22 2.54 42.73 60.18
N LYS A 23 1.91 41.88 61.00
CA LYS A 23 2.42 40.53 61.32
C LYS A 23 2.55 39.64 60.07
N LEU A 24 1.58 39.71 59.14
CA LEU A 24 1.62 38.98 57.85
C LEU A 24 2.76 39.50 56.95
N ASN A 25 2.97 40.81 56.90
CA ASN A 25 4.06 41.42 56.13
C ASN A 25 5.44 41.07 56.70
N VAL A 26 5.57 41.02 58.03
CA VAL A 26 6.77 40.55 58.71
C VAL A 26 7.02 39.07 58.39
N ALA A 27 6.00 38.21 58.51
CA ALA A 27 6.11 36.78 58.20
C ALA A 27 6.45 36.49 56.73
N THR A 28 5.96 37.31 55.79
CA THR A 28 6.34 37.22 54.37
C THR A 28 7.75 37.75 54.09
N LYS A 29 8.24 38.75 54.85
CA LYS A 29 9.60 39.30 54.73
C LYS A 29 10.68 38.37 55.28
N TYR A 30 10.38 37.67 56.38
CA TYR A 30 11.29 36.68 56.99
C TYR A 30 11.09 35.26 56.44
N GLY A 31 10.28 35.08 55.39
CA GLY A 31 10.15 33.82 54.65
C GLY A 31 9.36 32.71 55.35
N THR A 32 8.74 32.97 56.50
CA THR A 32 7.89 32.00 57.22
C THR A 32 6.56 31.73 56.51
N ILE A 33 6.10 32.64 55.66
CA ILE A 33 4.93 32.47 54.80
C ILE A 33 5.32 32.82 53.35
N LYS A 34 5.26 31.85 52.43
CA LYS A 34 5.44 32.12 50.99
C LYS A 34 4.30 33.04 50.53
N LYS A 35 4.62 34.16 49.85
CA LYS A 35 3.60 34.99 49.20
C LYS A 35 2.72 34.09 48.32
N THR A 36 1.41 34.22 48.45
CA THR A 36 0.45 33.61 47.51
C THR A 36 0.78 34.11 46.12
N LEU A 37 1.33 33.22 45.29
CA LEU A 37 1.65 33.53 43.90
C LEU A 37 0.38 34.02 43.21
N SER A 38 0.51 35.04 42.38
CA SER A 38 -0.61 35.48 41.54
C SER A 38 -1.09 34.33 40.65
N LYS A 39 -2.38 34.32 40.30
CA LYS A 39 -2.95 33.29 39.41
C LYS A 39 -2.16 33.14 38.10
N THR A 40 -1.56 34.21 37.60
CA THR A 40 -0.70 34.22 36.41
C THR A 40 0.65 33.55 36.63
N GLN A 41 1.31 33.80 37.78
CA GLN A 41 2.57 33.13 38.14
C GLN A 41 2.39 31.63 38.34
N LEU A 42 1.31 31.20 39.01
CA LEU A 42 0.95 29.78 39.19
C LEU A 42 0.78 29.07 37.84
N LYS A 43 0.00 29.67 36.92
CA LYS A 43 -0.18 29.12 35.56
C LYS A 43 1.15 29.02 34.80
N LYS A 44 2.05 29.99 34.96
CA LYS A 44 3.37 29.98 34.31
C LYS A 44 4.25 28.83 34.83
N MET A 45 4.30 28.63 36.14
CA MET A 45 5.04 27.52 36.76
C MET A 45 4.48 26.16 36.35
N GLN A 46 3.16 25.98 36.38
CA GLN A 46 2.51 24.75 35.92
C GLN A 46 2.83 24.45 34.44
N LYS A 47 2.87 25.48 33.60
CA LYS A 47 3.28 25.34 32.19
C LYS A 47 4.75 24.93 32.04
N GLN A 48 5.64 25.45 32.89
CA GLN A 48 7.06 25.06 32.89
C GLN A 48 7.24 23.61 33.37
N GLU A 49 6.64 23.23 34.50
CA GLU A 49 6.71 21.86 35.04
C GLU A 49 6.15 20.83 34.05
N SER A 50 5.02 21.14 33.40
CA SER A 50 4.46 20.27 32.37
C SER A 50 5.37 20.14 31.15
N ALA A 51 6.00 21.22 30.70
CA ALA A 51 6.97 21.18 29.61
C ALA A 51 8.23 20.35 29.97
N GLU A 52 8.73 20.49 31.20
CA GLU A 52 9.84 19.69 31.71
C GLU A 52 9.50 18.20 31.78
N LEU A 53 8.30 17.87 32.25
CA LEU A 53 7.80 16.49 32.29
C LEU A 53 7.72 15.90 30.87
N ILE A 54 7.18 16.67 29.91
CA ILE A 54 7.12 16.27 28.51
C ILE A 54 8.53 16.03 27.96
N ALA A 55 9.47 16.95 28.19
CA ALA A 55 10.86 16.80 27.75
C ALA A 55 11.55 15.58 28.38
N LYS A 56 11.30 15.31 29.67
CA LYS A 56 11.81 14.12 30.36
C LYS A 56 11.23 12.83 29.78
N ASN A 57 9.95 12.83 29.42
CA ASN A 57 9.26 11.67 28.85
C ASN A 57 9.71 11.33 27.43
N LYS A 58 10.34 12.26 26.71
CA LYS A 58 10.95 11.98 25.40
C LYS A 58 12.32 11.31 25.49
N LYS A 59 13.00 11.41 26.64
CA LYS A 59 14.34 10.85 26.84
C LYS A 59 14.26 9.39 27.28
N GLN A 60 15.24 8.61 26.86
CA GLN A 60 15.49 7.26 27.37
C GLN A 60 15.67 7.26 28.90
N LEU A 61 15.45 6.11 29.52
CA LEU A 61 15.87 5.86 30.90
C LEU A 61 17.40 5.71 30.95
N THR A 62 17.98 6.04 32.09
CA THR A 62 19.38 5.71 32.37
C THR A 62 19.56 4.18 32.31
N PRO A 63 20.66 3.65 31.75
CA PRO A 63 20.84 2.20 31.55
C PRO A 63 20.55 1.35 32.79
N ALA A 64 21.04 1.78 33.97
CA ALA A 64 20.80 1.06 35.23
C ALA A 64 19.31 1.00 35.65
N ALA A 65 18.57 2.09 35.45
CA ALA A 65 17.14 2.15 35.77
C ALA A 65 16.31 1.35 34.75
N ALA A 66 16.71 1.38 33.47
CA ALA A 66 16.11 0.57 32.42
C ALA A 66 16.29 -0.92 32.73
N LEU A 67 17.50 -1.33 33.12
CA LEU A 67 17.82 -2.71 33.51
C LEU A 67 16.98 -3.19 34.70
N LYS A 68 16.97 -2.43 35.80
CA LYS A 68 16.19 -2.79 36.99
C LYS A 68 14.71 -3.00 36.65
N LEU A 69 14.14 -2.11 35.83
CA LEU A 69 12.74 -2.16 35.45
C LEU A 69 12.46 -3.29 34.44
N ALA A 70 13.37 -3.54 33.50
CA ALA A 70 13.28 -4.65 32.57
C ALA A 70 13.34 -6.01 33.27
N LYS A 71 14.28 -6.21 34.21
CA LYS A 71 14.38 -7.44 35.02
C LYS A 71 13.07 -7.73 35.76
N SER A 72 12.47 -6.69 36.36
CA SER A 72 11.19 -6.84 37.07
C SER A 72 10.00 -7.17 36.17
N ILE A 73 10.01 -6.75 34.90
CA ILE A 73 8.90 -7.03 33.96
C ILE A 73 9.04 -8.41 33.34
N LEU A 74 10.27 -8.79 33.00
CA LEU A 74 10.57 -10.05 32.31
C LEU A 74 10.75 -11.22 33.27
N GLU A 75 10.79 -10.98 34.58
CA GLU A 75 11.14 -11.98 35.61
C GLU A 75 12.46 -12.69 35.28
N ASN A 76 13.39 -11.96 34.66
CA ASN A 76 14.67 -12.48 34.17
C ASN A 76 15.83 -11.73 34.79
N ASP A 77 16.41 -12.31 35.84
CA ASP A 77 17.53 -11.72 36.57
C ASP A 77 18.86 -11.75 35.78
N SER A 78 18.95 -12.56 34.73
CA SER A 78 20.14 -12.72 33.88
C SER A 78 20.28 -11.64 32.80
N LEU A 79 19.38 -10.65 32.75
CA LEU A 79 19.45 -9.58 31.74
C LEU A 79 20.60 -8.60 32.05
N ASP A 80 21.62 -8.55 31.18
CA ASP A 80 22.82 -7.72 31.41
C ASP A 80 22.71 -6.30 30.87
N ARG A 81 22.04 -6.12 29.72
CA ARG A 81 21.91 -4.81 29.03
C ARG A 81 20.51 -4.61 28.46
N VAL A 82 20.15 -3.36 28.22
CA VAL A 82 18.90 -2.95 27.56
C VAL A 82 19.28 -2.13 26.34
N ASP A 83 19.31 -2.79 25.18
CA ASP A 83 19.60 -2.18 23.89
C ASP A 83 18.88 -2.94 22.74
N PRO A 84 18.88 -2.41 21.51
CA PRO A 84 18.21 -3.05 20.35
C PRO A 84 18.90 -4.29 19.80
N THR A 85 20.01 -4.72 20.40
CA THR A 85 20.80 -5.88 19.97
C THR A 85 20.58 -7.08 20.88
N VAL A 86 19.92 -6.90 22.02
CA VAL A 86 19.52 -8.00 22.89
C VAL A 86 18.49 -8.85 22.16
N ASP A 87 18.67 -10.16 22.11
CA ASP A 87 17.65 -11.06 21.59
C ASP A 87 16.62 -11.34 22.68
N LEU A 88 15.35 -11.07 22.37
CA LEU A 88 14.23 -11.29 23.28
C LEU A 88 13.19 -12.15 22.57
N SER A 89 12.52 -13.03 23.32
CA SER A 89 11.43 -13.81 22.75
C SER A 89 10.24 -12.91 22.40
N LEU A 90 9.34 -13.39 21.53
CA LEU A 90 8.13 -12.64 21.21
C LEU A 90 7.25 -12.37 22.44
N GLN A 91 7.26 -13.29 23.42
CA GLN A 91 6.50 -13.14 24.67
C GLN A 91 7.09 -12.03 25.53
N ASP A 92 8.43 -11.97 25.64
CA ASP A 92 9.16 -10.91 26.36
C ASP A 92 8.92 -9.54 25.72
N LEU A 93 8.96 -9.46 24.39
CA LEU A 93 8.64 -8.21 23.69
C LEU A 93 7.20 -7.79 23.94
N GLN A 94 6.26 -8.74 23.95
CA GLN A 94 4.85 -8.45 24.19
C GLN A 94 4.59 -7.92 25.61
N SER A 95 5.22 -8.51 26.64
CA SER A 95 5.10 -8.03 28.03
C SER A 95 5.69 -6.62 28.18
N LEU A 96 6.85 -6.36 27.56
CA LEU A 96 7.46 -5.02 27.54
C LEU A 96 6.54 -3.99 26.85
N TYR A 97 5.97 -4.33 25.70
CA TYR A 97 5.12 -3.44 24.91
C TYR A 97 3.79 -3.07 25.56
N GLN A 98 3.32 -3.87 26.52
CA GLN A 98 2.14 -3.58 27.32
C GLN A 98 2.42 -2.60 28.46
N HIS A 99 3.69 -2.44 28.86
CA HIS A 99 4.05 -1.58 29.98
C HIS A 99 3.86 -0.08 29.63
N PRO A 100 3.30 0.75 30.53
CA PRO A 100 2.98 2.16 30.24
C PRO A 100 4.22 3.06 30.06
N ASN A 101 5.39 2.63 30.52
CA ASN A 101 6.59 3.47 30.55
C ASN A 101 7.31 3.50 29.19
N ARG A 102 6.94 4.47 28.34
CA ARG A 102 7.54 4.71 27.01
C ARG A 102 9.05 4.93 27.03
N ARG A 103 9.59 5.45 28.12
CA ARG A 103 11.02 5.72 28.24
C ARG A 103 11.85 4.44 28.23
N LEU A 104 11.31 3.33 28.76
CA LEU A 104 11.96 2.02 28.71
C LEU A 104 11.98 1.48 27.28
N LEU A 105 10.85 1.64 26.59
CA LEU A 105 10.70 1.19 25.20
C LEU A 105 11.70 1.89 24.27
N TYR A 106 12.00 3.17 24.53
CA TYR A 106 13.04 3.90 23.83
C TYR A 106 14.43 3.29 23.99
N ASN A 107 14.78 2.73 25.15
CA ASN A 107 16.04 2.01 25.33
C ASN A 107 16.09 0.73 24.48
N PHE A 108 15.02 -0.06 24.46
CA PHE A 108 14.95 -1.30 23.66
C PHE A 108 14.92 -1.06 22.15
N LEU A 109 14.34 0.05 21.70
CA LEU A 109 14.32 0.42 20.29
C LEU A 109 15.56 1.21 19.88
N GLY A 110 16.31 1.76 20.83
CA GLY A 110 17.49 2.59 20.58
C GLY A 110 17.12 3.96 20.00
N THR A 111 15.89 4.40 20.25
CA THR A 111 15.34 5.67 19.73
C THR A 111 14.95 6.60 20.86
N SER A 112 14.42 7.78 20.54
CA SER A 112 13.93 8.75 21.52
C SER A 112 12.67 9.42 21.01
N GLY A 113 11.90 10.03 21.91
CA GLY A 113 10.68 10.74 21.54
C GLY A 113 10.89 11.90 20.56
N ASP A 114 12.09 12.50 20.53
CA ASP A 114 12.42 13.52 19.53
C ASP A 114 12.77 12.91 18.17
N GLN A 115 13.53 11.81 18.14
CA GLN A 115 13.84 11.07 16.91
C GLN A 115 12.60 10.45 16.26
N LEU A 116 11.59 10.06 17.04
CA LEU A 116 10.30 9.58 16.51
C LEU A 116 9.49 10.65 15.76
N ASN A 117 9.90 11.92 15.83
CA ASN A 117 9.30 12.97 15.00
C ASN A 117 9.93 13.07 13.61
N ASP A 118 11.07 12.41 13.38
CA ASP A 118 11.79 12.43 12.12
C ASP A 118 11.60 11.10 11.36
N SER A 119 10.86 11.16 10.26
CA SER A 119 10.56 10.00 9.42
C SER A 119 11.80 9.35 8.80
N TYR A 120 12.85 10.13 8.54
CA TYR A 120 14.11 9.63 7.97
C TYR A 120 14.91 8.83 9.01
N VAL A 121 14.98 9.31 10.25
CA VAL A 121 15.64 8.58 11.34
C VAL A 121 14.90 7.27 11.61
N ILE A 122 13.56 7.31 11.64
CA ILE A 122 12.74 6.10 11.80
C ILE A 122 13.01 5.11 10.67
N GLU A 123 13.04 5.56 9.42
CA GLU A 123 13.35 4.71 8.27
C GLU A 123 14.72 4.03 8.43
N LYS A 124 15.75 4.79 8.81
CA LYS A 124 17.10 4.26 9.03
C LYS A 124 17.13 3.20 10.13
N ASP A 125 16.45 3.43 11.24
CA ASP A 125 16.43 2.49 12.35
C ASP A 125 15.58 1.25 12.03
N VAL A 126 14.48 1.41 11.29
CA VAL A 126 13.72 0.27 10.73
C VAL A 126 14.61 -0.57 9.83
N LEU A 127 15.39 0.03 8.93
CA LEU A 127 16.28 -0.73 8.04
C LEU A 127 17.31 -1.54 8.82
N LYS A 128 17.95 -0.97 9.85
CA LYS A 128 18.89 -1.71 10.72
C LYS A 128 18.23 -2.89 11.44
N LEU A 129 16.98 -2.75 11.85
CA LEU A 129 16.22 -3.84 12.49
C LEU A 129 15.86 -4.93 11.48
N LEU A 130 15.49 -4.56 10.25
CA LEU A 130 15.20 -5.50 9.17
C LEU A 130 16.45 -6.25 8.69
N GLU A 131 17.63 -5.62 8.70
CA GLU A 131 18.92 -6.29 8.43
C GLU A 131 19.22 -7.41 9.43
N ARG A 132 18.63 -7.35 10.63
CA ARG A 132 18.74 -8.37 11.69
C ARG A 132 17.55 -9.33 11.74
N ASP A 133 16.63 -9.22 10.78
CA ASP A 133 15.35 -9.93 10.77
C ASP A 133 14.47 -9.70 12.02
N ASP A 134 14.68 -8.58 12.74
CA ASP A 134 13.88 -8.18 13.91
C ASP A 134 12.63 -7.39 13.47
N LEU A 135 11.72 -8.11 12.81
CA LEU A 135 10.42 -7.59 12.39
C LEU A 135 9.55 -7.06 13.56
N PRO A 136 9.47 -7.74 14.74
CA PRO A 136 8.64 -7.28 15.85
C PRO A 136 9.01 -5.88 16.36
N ARG A 137 10.32 -5.60 16.51
CA ARG A 137 10.77 -4.25 16.92
C ARG A 137 10.54 -3.22 15.85
N ALA A 138 10.79 -3.56 14.58
CA ALA A 138 10.54 -2.65 13.46
C ALA A 138 9.07 -2.22 13.40
N LEU A 139 8.14 -3.17 13.57
CA LEU A 139 6.70 -2.90 13.61
C LEU A 139 6.31 -2.04 14.81
N TYR A 140 6.87 -2.33 15.99
CA TYR A 140 6.57 -1.56 17.20
C TYR A 140 7.09 -0.11 17.10
N LEU A 141 8.27 0.09 16.52
CA LEU A 141 8.84 1.41 16.27
C LEU A 141 7.92 2.25 15.38
N VAL A 142 7.43 1.70 14.27
CA VAL A 142 6.47 2.35 13.37
C VAL A 142 5.15 2.64 14.09
N ARG A 143 4.66 1.70 14.91
CA ARG A 143 3.44 1.90 15.70
C ARG A 143 3.57 3.07 16.68
N LEU A 144 4.73 3.26 17.30
CA LEU A 144 4.98 4.41 18.18
C LEU A 144 5.07 5.72 17.41
N ALA A 145 5.66 5.70 16.21
CA ALA A 145 5.83 6.87 15.35
C ALA A 145 4.54 7.37 14.68
N LYS A 146 3.50 6.54 14.59
CA LYS A 146 2.21 6.87 13.93
C LYS A 146 2.43 7.44 12.53
N ASP A 147 1.96 8.65 12.24
CA ASP A 147 2.08 9.31 10.94
C ASP A 147 3.53 9.51 10.48
N ASN A 148 4.48 9.68 11.41
CA ASN A 148 5.90 9.77 11.04
C ASN A 148 6.49 8.41 10.62
N GLY A 149 5.80 7.32 10.95
CA GLY A 149 6.19 5.95 10.63
C GLY A 149 5.80 5.49 9.21
N ILE A 150 5.18 6.34 8.37
CA ILE A 150 4.70 5.95 7.03
C ILE A 150 5.83 5.37 6.17
N VAL A 151 6.99 6.02 6.17
CA VAL A 151 8.16 5.60 5.37
C VAL A 151 8.71 4.28 5.91
N GLY A 152 8.88 4.15 7.23
CA GLY A 152 9.27 2.89 7.87
C GLY A 152 8.31 1.75 7.56
N MET A 153 7.00 1.97 7.65
CA MET A 153 5.98 0.98 7.30
C MET A 153 6.08 0.52 5.84
N ASN A 154 6.33 1.46 4.94
CA ASN A 154 6.56 1.17 3.52
C ASN A 154 7.80 0.27 3.32
N ARG A 155 8.89 0.49 4.05
CA ARG A 155 10.08 -0.37 4.01
C ARG A 155 9.82 -1.77 4.54
N ILE A 156 9.09 -1.90 5.65
CA ILE A 156 8.71 -3.20 6.21
C ILE A 156 7.86 -4.00 5.21
N MET A 157 6.86 -3.37 4.58
CA MET A 157 6.06 -4.05 3.55
C MET A 157 6.89 -4.45 2.32
N GLN A 158 7.82 -3.59 1.86
CA GLN A 158 8.74 -3.95 0.78
C GLN A 158 9.60 -5.16 1.15
N TYR A 159 10.11 -5.21 2.38
CA TYR A 159 10.91 -6.33 2.88
C TYR A 159 10.10 -7.64 2.88
N LEU A 160 8.87 -7.62 3.39
CA LEU A 160 8.01 -8.80 3.41
C LEU A 160 7.64 -9.29 2.01
N LEU A 161 7.31 -8.37 1.08
CA LEU A 161 6.98 -8.71 -0.30
C LEU A 161 8.19 -9.30 -1.05
N LYS A 162 9.41 -8.84 -0.76
CA LYS A 162 10.64 -9.44 -1.31
C LYS A 162 10.88 -10.88 -0.82
N GLN A 163 10.38 -11.22 0.36
CA GLN A 163 10.41 -12.57 0.92
C GLN A 163 9.17 -13.40 0.57
N ASP A 164 8.34 -12.93 -0.37
CA ASP A 164 7.07 -13.55 -0.77
C ASP A 164 6.06 -13.74 0.40
N LYS A 165 6.23 -13.00 1.51
CA LYS A 165 5.34 -13.01 2.67
C LYS A 165 4.09 -12.15 2.43
N VAL A 166 3.31 -12.51 1.41
CA VAL A 166 2.15 -11.74 0.96
C VAL A 166 1.04 -11.65 2.01
N SER A 167 0.72 -12.76 2.70
CA SER A 167 -0.33 -12.78 3.73
C SER A 167 -0.06 -11.80 4.87
N LEU A 168 1.19 -11.78 5.39
CA LEU A 168 1.60 -10.82 6.42
C LEU A 168 1.50 -9.37 5.92
N THR A 169 1.78 -9.12 4.64
CA THR A 169 1.63 -7.78 4.06
C THR A 169 0.17 -7.31 4.11
N PHE A 170 -0.81 -8.18 3.86
CA PHE A 170 -2.24 -7.86 4.00
C PHE A 170 -2.67 -7.60 5.44
N GLU A 171 -2.08 -8.31 6.40
CA GLU A 171 -2.26 -8.02 7.82
C GLU A 171 -1.71 -6.63 8.17
N LEU A 172 -0.52 -6.29 7.67
CA LEU A 172 0.10 -4.97 7.86
C LEU A 172 -0.74 -3.82 7.27
N ILE A 173 -1.41 -4.04 6.14
CA ILE A 173 -2.37 -3.07 5.56
C ILE A 173 -3.55 -2.81 6.50
N THR A 174 -3.98 -3.83 7.24
CA THR A 174 -5.06 -3.69 8.23
C THR A 174 -4.55 -3.04 9.51
N LEU A 175 -3.36 -3.45 9.98
CA LEU A 175 -2.73 -2.94 11.20
C LEU A 175 -2.36 -1.47 11.10
N ARG A 176 -1.80 -1.01 9.96
CA ARG A 176 -1.47 0.41 9.78
C ARG A 176 -2.70 1.31 9.97
N LYS A 177 -3.88 0.86 9.54
CA LYS A 177 -5.14 1.60 9.73
C LYS A 177 -5.49 1.68 11.21
N LYS A 178 -5.36 0.58 11.95
CA LYS A 178 -5.58 0.52 13.40
C LYS A 178 -4.58 1.39 14.18
N TRP A 179 -3.34 1.49 13.70
CA TRP A 179 -2.28 2.26 14.35
C TRP A 179 -2.27 3.74 13.97
N GLY A 180 -3.14 4.17 13.05
CA GLY A 180 -3.16 5.55 12.57
C GLY A 180 -1.91 5.90 11.76
N VAL A 181 -1.41 4.95 10.95
CA VAL A 181 -0.31 5.18 10.00
C VAL A 181 -0.91 5.33 8.60
N ALA A 182 -1.08 6.58 8.17
CA ALA A 182 -1.78 6.93 6.92
C ALA A 182 -1.13 6.34 5.66
N THR A 183 -1.91 6.07 4.61
CA THR A 183 -1.44 5.58 3.30
C THR A 183 -1.07 6.73 2.38
N ASN A 184 0.02 6.60 1.61
CA ASN A 184 0.40 7.55 0.56
C ASN A 184 0.48 6.88 -0.82
N SER A 185 0.73 7.64 -1.89
CA SER A 185 0.82 7.07 -3.25
C SER A 185 1.86 5.94 -3.36
N LEU A 186 3.02 6.13 -2.72
CA LEU A 186 4.09 5.12 -2.68
C LEU A 186 3.65 3.82 -2.00
N THR A 187 2.86 3.89 -0.93
CA THR A 187 2.26 2.71 -0.29
C THR A 187 1.52 1.84 -1.32
N TYR A 188 0.65 2.45 -2.13
CA TYR A 188 -0.13 1.70 -3.12
C TYR A 188 0.77 1.08 -4.17
N THR A 189 1.76 1.83 -4.67
CA THR A 189 2.76 1.31 -5.60
C THR A 189 3.47 0.06 -5.06
N ILE A 190 3.90 0.11 -3.79
CA ILE A 190 4.57 -1.02 -3.12
C ILE A 190 3.67 -2.25 -3.08
N ILE A 191 2.41 -2.08 -2.65
CA ILE A 191 1.47 -3.19 -2.49
C ILE A 191 1.17 -3.82 -3.85
N PHE A 192 0.75 -3.03 -4.85
CA PHE A 192 0.35 -3.58 -6.14
C PHE A 192 1.54 -4.19 -6.89
N GLN A 193 2.68 -3.49 -6.97
CA GLN A 193 3.85 -4.02 -7.66
C GLN A 193 4.46 -5.21 -6.93
N GLY A 194 4.47 -5.20 -5.60
CA GLY A 194 4.98 -6.33 -4.82
C GLY A 194 4.10 -7.57 -4.98
N CYS A 195 2.77 -7.44 -4.94
CA CYS A 195 1.86 -8.54 -5.22
C CYS A 195 1.94 -9.03 -6.67
N ALA A 196 2.21 -8.15 -7.64
CA ALA A 196 2.42 -8.56 -9.03
C ALA A 196 3.75 -9.33 -9.23
N LYS A 197 4.77 -9.04 -8.42
CA LYS A 197 6.10 -9.69 -8.48
C LYS A 197 6.23 -10.92 -7.58
N ALA A 198 5.29 -11.10 -6.65
CA ALA A 198 5.23 -12.26 -5.77
C ALA A 198 5.19 -13.56 -6.57
N GLU A 199 5.83 -14.61 -6.04
CA GLU A 199 5.81 -15.96 -6.63
C GLU A 199 4.55 -16.69 -6.17
N SER A 200 4.12 -16.44 -4.93
CA SER A 200 2.89 -16.96 -4.38
C SER A 200 1.65 -16.40 -5.08
N ASN A 201 0.74 -17.31 -5.44
CA ASN A 201 -0.56 -16.93 -5.99
C ASN A 201 -1.44 -16.31 -4.92
N LEU A 202 -2.16 -15.25 -5.28
CA LEU A 202 -3.12 -14.61 -4.39
C LEU A 202 -4.36 -15.48 -4.20
N THR A 203 -4.81 -15.56 -2.96
CA THR A 203 -6.14 -16.09 -2.67
C THR A 203 -7.23 -15.18 -3.25
N LEU A 204 -8.46 -15.70 -3.37
CA LEU A 204 -9.58 -14.89 -3.84
C LEU A 204 -9.85 -13.70 -2.91
N ALA A 205 -9.73 -13.91 -1.59
CA ALA A 205 -9.91 -12.86 -0.59
C ALA A 205 -8.87 -11.74 -0.74
N GLN A 206 -7.60 -12.11 -0.90
CA GLN A 206 -6.51 -11.14 -1.13
C GLN A 206 -6.69 -10.39 -2.45
N SER A 207 -7.10 -11.08 -3.52
CA SER A 207 -7.38 -10.45 -4.82
C SER A 207 -8.50 -9.42 -4.71
N ARG A 208 -9.62 -9.75 -4.04
CA ARG A 208 -10.70 -8.80 -3.76
C ARG A 208 -10.24 -7.65 -2.88
N GLN A 209 -9.39 -7.91 -1.89
CA GLN A 209 -8.82 -6.86 -1.05
C GLN A 209 -8.00 -5.86 -1.89
N LEU A 210 -7.21 -6.32 -2.87
CA LEU A 210 -6.49 -5.42 -3.79
C LEU A 210 -7.45 -4.56 -4.63
N VAL A 211 -8.55 -5.14 -5.13
CA VAL A 211 -9.58 -4.38 -5.85
C VAL A 211 -10.14 -3.26 -4.96
N THR A 212 -10.50 -3.56 -3.71
CA THR A 212 -11.01 -2.55 -2.77
C THR A 212 -9.95 -1.49 -2.41
N LEU A 213 -8.67 -1.86 -2.36
CA LEU A 213 -7.57 -0.92 -2.14
C LEU A 213 -7.42 0.03 -3.32
N LEU A 214 -7.59 -0.43 -4.55
CA LEU A 214 -7.53 0.43 -5.73
C LEU A 214 -8.75 1.38 -5.77
N GLN A 215 -9.94 0.92 -5.39
CA GLN A 215 -11.12 1.77 -5.26
C GLN A 215 -10.89 2.87 -4.23
N LYS A 216 -10.27 2.55 -3.09
CA LYS A 216 -9.89 3.54 -2.08
C LYS A 216 -8.85 4.52 -2.62
N ALA A 217 -7.78 4.03 -3.23
CA ALA A 217 -6.75 4.87 -3.84
C ALA A 217 -7.35 5.83 -4.89
N HIS A 218 -8.33 5.36 -5.66
CA HIS A 218 -9.04 6.19 -6.63
C HIS A 218 -9.86 7.29 -5.96
N LYS A 219 -10.62 6.98 -4.90
CA LYS A 219 -11.37 7.97 -4.11
C LYS A 219 -10.44 9.04 -3.52
N ASP A 220 -9.28 8.62 -3.05
CA ASP A 220 -8.25 9.49 -2.48
C ASP A 220 -7.43 10.25 -3.55
N LYS A 221 -7.73 10.06 -4.85
CA LYS A 221 -7.00 10.61 -6.01
C LYS A 221 -5.50 10.24 -6.04
N LEU A 222 -5.17 9.06 -5.52
CA LEU A 222 -3.82 8.50 -5.46
C LEU A 222 -3.58 7.38 -6.49
N ALA A 223 -4.65 6.83 -7.07
CA ALA A 223 -4.57 5.77 -8.06
C ALA A 223 -4.09 6.28 -9.43
N ASN A 224 -3.27 5.48 -10.11
CA ASN A 224 -2.83 5.73 -11.48
C ASN A 224 -2.83 4.43 -12.32
N VAL A 225 -2.48 4.55 -13.61
CA VAL A 225 -2.45 3.40 -14.55
C VAL A 225 -1.43 2.33 -14.14
N ILE A 226 -0.33 2.71 -13.48
CA ILE A 226 0.67 1.77 -12.97
C ILE A 226 0.06 0.86 -11.90
N HIS A 227 -0.78 1.41 -11.01
CA HIS A 227 -1.50 0.62 -10.00
C HIS A 227 -2.52 -0.33 -10.63
N LEU A 228 -3.27 0.15 -11.64
CA LEU A 228 -4.23 -0.66 -12.38
C LEU A 228 -3.54 -1.85 -13.08
N ASN A 229 -2.46 -1.58 -13.80
CA ASN A 229 -1.70 -2.60 -14.52
C ASN A 229 -1.08 -3.64 -13.56
N ALA A 230 -0.52 -3.20 -12.44
CA ALA A 230 0.03 -4.10 -11.44
C ALA A 230 -1.06 -4.96 -10.77
N LEU A 231 -2.25 -4.41 -10.50
CA LEU A 231 -3.40 -5.17 -10.02
C LEU A 231 -3.82 -6.26 -11.02
N LEU A 232 -3.97 -5.88 -12.29
CA LEU A 232 -4.37 -6.82 -13.35
C LEU A 232 -3.35 -7.94 -13.51
N ASP A 233 -2.05 -7.65 -13.50
CA ASP A 233 -0.98 -8.65 -13.58
C ASP A 233 -1.03 -9.63 -12.39
N ALA A 234 -1.19 -9.13 -11.17
CA ALA A 234 -1.29 -9.96 -9.97
C ALA A 234 -2.53 -10.89 -9.99
N ILE A 235 -3.69 -10.38 -10.42
CA ILE A 235 -4.93 -11.16 -10.58
C ILE A 235 -4.76 -12.23 -11.65
N LEU A 236 -4.14 -11.87 -12.79
CA LEU A 236 -3.93 -12.75 -13.92
C LEU A 236 -3.02 -13.93 -13.56
N LYS A 237 -1.91 -13.67 -12.87
CA LYS A 237 -0.98 -14.71 -12.37
C LYS A 237 -1.67 -15.67 -11.41
N SER A 238 -2.53 -15.13 -10.54
CA SER A 238 -3.30 -15.90 -9.57
C SER A 238 -4.48 -16.69 -10.18
N GLY A 239 -4.67 -16.62 -11.49
CA GLY A 239 -5.73 -17.33 -12.22
C GLY A 239 -7.15 -16.84 -11.91
N LYS A 240 -7.32 -15.64 -11.34
CA LYS A 240 -8.64 -15.11 -10.95
C LYS A 240 -9.27 -14.30 -12.09
N PHE A 241 -9.41 -14.91 -13.26
CA PHE A 241 -9.78 -14.23 -14.51
C PHE A 241 -11.11 -13.45 -14.43
N HIS A 242 -12.11 -13.93 -13.69
CA HIS A 242 -13.37 -13.19 -13.51
C HIS A 242 -13.17 -11.78 -12.90
N LEU A 243 -12.20 -11.61 -12.01
CA LEU A 243 -11.91 -10.31 -11.38
C LEU A 243 -11.28 -9.33 -12.37
N VAL A 244 -10.61 -9.79 -13.44
CA VAL A 244 -10.07 -8.91 -14.49
C VAL A 244 -11.20 -8.09 -15.12
N TRP A 245 -12.33 -8.74 -15.41
CA TRP A 245 -13.50 -8.11 -16.02
C TRP A 245 -14.24 -7.19 -15.04
N GLU A 246 -14.29 -7.57 -13.75
CA GLU A 246 -14.81 -6.69 -12.70
C GLU A 246 -13.97 -5.41 -12.57
N VAL A 247 -12.64 -5.54 -12.66
CA VAL A 247 -11.70 -4.40 -12.63
C VAL A 247 -11.88 -3.52 -13.87
N LYS A 248 -11.98 -4.09 -15.08
CA LYS A 248 -12.28 -3.31 -16.29
C LYS A 248 -13.57 -2.50 -16.11
N LYS A 249 -14.67 -3.16 -15.73
CA LYS A 249 -15.96 -2.50 -15.52
C LYS A 249 -15.88 -1.39 -14.48
N SER A 250 -15.20 -1.65 -13.36
CA SER A 250 -15.12 -0.71 -12.24
C SER A 250 -14.19 0.47 -12.50
N PHE A 251 -13.06 0.29 -13.18
CA PHE A 251 -12.02 1.32 -13.27
C PHE A 251 -11.83 1.93 -14.65
N MET A 252 -12.31 1.28 -15.70
CA MET A 252 -12.25 1.80 -17.07
C MET A 252 -13.63 2.32 -17.50
N ASP A 253 -14.68 1.52 -17.29
CA ASP A 253 -16.00 1.84 -17.86
C ASP A 253 -16.80 2.81 -16.95
N THR A 254 -16.66 2.70 -15.63
CA THR A 254 -17.49 3.46 -14.66
C THR A 254 -16.77 4.59 -13.92
N LEU A 255 -15.45 4.50 -13.73
CA LEU A 255 -14.65 5.47 -12.96
C LEU A 255 -13.59 6.16 -13.85
N PRO A 256 -13.96 7.13 -14.70
CA PRO A 256 -13.18 7.56 -15.87
C PRO A 256 -11.95 8.45 -15.57
N LYS A 257 -11.20 8.22 -14.48
CA LYS A 257 -9.94 8.96 -14.21
C LYS A 257 -8.66 8.16 -14.44
N ILE A 258 -8.75 6.83 -14.50
CA ILE A 258 -7.57 6.00 -14.77
C ILE A 258 -7.60 5.67 -16.27
N GLU A 259 -6.88 6.44 -17.07
CA GLU A 259 -6.78 6.18 -18.50
C GLU A 259 -5.97 4.90 -18.73
N PRO A 260 -6.54 3.86 -19.36
CA PRO A 260 -5.83 2.63 -19.66
C PRO A 260 -4.76 2.87 -20.74
N ASP A 261 -3.66 2.13 -20.64
CA ASP A 261 -2.56 2.19 -21.61
C ASP A 261 -2.39 0.86 -22.36
N ALA A 262 -1.38 0.78 -23.23
CA ALA A 262 -1.10 -0.42 -24.00
C ALA A 262 -0.83 -1.66 -23.12
N ILE A 263 -0.24 -1.46 -21.94
CA ILE A 263 0.00 -2.54 -20.98
C ILE A 263 -1.33 -3.03 -20.40
N THR A 264 -2.27 -2.13 -20.09
CA THR A 264 -3.62 -2.50 -19.63
C THR A 264 -4.30 -3.45 -20.63
N TYR A 265 -4.36 -3.07 -21.90
CA TYR A 265 -5.00 -3.91 -22.93
C TYR A 265 -4.23 -5.20 -23.21
N THR A 266 -2.89 -5.18 -23.13
CA THR A 266 -2.07 -6.39 -23.23
C THR A 266 -2.44 -7.40 -22.14
N LEU A 267 -2.69 -6.94 -20.90
CA LEU A 267 -3.13 -7.80 -19.80
C LEU A 267 -4.56 -8.32 -20.01
N LEU A 268 -5.47 -7.50 -20.54
CA LEU A 268 -6.83 -7.94 -20.91
C LEU A 268 -6.80 -9.03 -22.00
N PHE A 269 -5.99 -8.86 -23.05
CA PHE A 269 -5.83 -9.89 -24.09
C PHE A 269 -5.20 -11.18 -23.53
N LYS A 270 -4.21 -11.08 -22.64
CA LYS A 270 -3.68 -12.26 -21.95
C LYS A 270 -4.75 -12.99 -21.13
N ALA A 271 -5.66 -12.25 -20.48
CA ALA A 271 -6.80 -12.84 -19.75
C ALA A 271 -7.76 -13.58 -20.70
N LEU A 272 -8.08 -12.98 -21.85
CA LEU A 272 -8.91 -13.62 -22.89
C LEU A 272 -8.28 -14.90 -23.44
N GLY A 273 -6.95 -14.93 -23.56
CA GLY A 273 -6.21 -16.12 -23.98
C GLY A 273 -6.34 -17.31 -23.02
N LYS A 274 -6.84 -17.08 -21.79
CA LYS A 274 -7.15 -18.10 -20.78
C LYS A 274 -8.63 -18.48 -20.71
N SER A 275 -9.50 -17.84 -21.50
CA SER A 275 -10.92 -18.19 -21.59
C SER A 275 -11.12 -19.55 -22.26
N GLU A 276 -12.09 -20.35 -21.79
CA GLU A 276 -12.44 -21.64 -22.40
C GLU A 276 -13.13 -21.46 -23.76
N ASN A 277 -13.94 -20.41 -23.90
CA ASN A 277 -14.66 -20.10 -25.14
C ASN A 277 -13.81 -19.19 -26.05
N ASN A 278 -13.22 -19.77 -27.09
CA ASN A 278 -12.38 -19.04 -28.04
C ASN A 278 -13.14 -17.99 -28.86
N ASN A 279 -14.38 -18.27 -29.27
CA ASN A 279 -15.14 -17.40 -30.16
C ASN A 279 -15.56 -16.12 -29.42
N GLU A 280 -16.16 -16.27 -28.24
CA GLU A 280 -16.52 -15.13 -27.37
C GLU A 280 -15.27 -14.32 -26.97
N ALA A 281 -14.14 -14.99 -26.72
CA ALA A 281 -12.89 -14.32 -26.43
C ALA A 281 -12.36 -13.48 -27.61
N LEU A 282 -12.61 -13.91 -28.86
CA LEU A 282 -12.24 -13.16 -30.05
C LEU A 282 -13.19 -11.99 -30.31
N GLU A 283 -14.49 -12.17 -30.13
CA GLU A 283 -15.47 -11.08 -30.26
C GLU A 283 -15.18 -9.95 -29.27
N THR A 284 -14.96 -10.30 -28.00
CA THR A 284 -14.56 -9.33 -26.97
C THR A 284 -13.20 -8.70 -27.29
N ALA A 285 -12.24 -9.45 -27.82
CA ALA A 285 -10.96 -8.88 -28.24
C ALA A 285 -11.10 -7.87 -29.39
N ASN A 286 -12.01 -8.11 -30.34
CA ASN A 286 -12.26 -7.20 -31.45
C ASN A 286 -12.85 -5.87 -30.97
N VAL A 287 -13.82 -5.92 -30.05
CA VAL A 287 -14.38 -4.72 -29.43
C VAL A 287 -13.30 -3.92 -28.70
N LEU A 288 -12.44 -4.58 -27.92
CA LEU A 288 -11.32 -3.92 -27.25
C LEU A 288 -10.32 -3.31 -28.24
N TRP A 289 -10.06 -3.99 -29.36
CA TRP A 289 -9.16 -3.50 -30.39
C TRP A 289 -9.69 -2.25 -31.09
N GLU A 290 -10.99 -2.20 -31.40
CA GLU A 290 -11.65 -1.00 -31.92
C GLU A 290 -11.53 0.19 -30.96
N GLU A 291 -11.71 -0.07 -29.65
CA GLU A 291 -11.52 0.92 -28.59
C GLU A 291 -10.10 1.51 -28.59
N ILE A 292 -9.08 0.66 -28.76
CA ILE A 292 -7.66 1.05 -28.88
C ILE A 292 -7.43 1.89 -30.13
N VAL A 293 -7.98 1.47 -31.27
CA VAL A 293 -7.81 2.15 -32.55
C VAL A 293 -8.42 3.54 -32.50
N TYR A 294 -9.63 3.67 -31.95
CA TYR A 294 -10.33 4.94 -31.79
C TYR A 294 -9.61 5.88 -30.81
N ASN A 295 -9.02 5.33 -29.75
CA ASN A 295 -8.29 6.12 -28.77
C ASN A 295 -6.84 6.41 -29.21
N ARG A 296 -6.65 7.59 -29.81
CA ARG A 296 -5.33 8.06 -30.27
C ARG A 296 -4.27 8.18 -29.17
N LYS A 297 -4.65 8.27 -27.89
CA LYS A 297 -3.71 8.36 -26.77
C LYS A 297 -2.96 7.05 -26.52
N ILE A 298 -3.57 5.91 -26.84
CA ILE A 298 -2.97 4.60 -26.63
C ILE A 298 -1.92 4.37 -27.71
N LYS A 299 -0.65 4.21 -27.31
CA LYS A 299 0.44 3.87 -28.22
C LYS A 299 0.46 2.37 -28.43
N ILE A 300 0.10 1.91 -29.63
CA ILE A 300 0.20 0.49 -29.98
C ILE A 300 1.68 0.12 -30.02
N ASP A 301 2.08 -0.83 -29.19
CA ASP A 301 3.43 -1.37 -29.14
C ASP A 301 3.48 -2.81 -29.67
N SER A 302 4.70 -3.33 -29.82
CA SER A 302 4.97 -4.69 -30.29
C SER A 302 4.23 -5.74 -29.44
N TYR A 303 4.28 -5.59 -28.11
CA TYR A 303 3.66 -6.53 -27.17
C TYR A 303 2.13 -6.58 -27.28
N LEU A 304 1.47 -5.44 -27.44
CA LEU A 304 0.02 -5.33 -27.59
C LEU A 304 -0.45 -6.00 -28.89
N ALA A 305 0.20 -5.68 -30.02
CA ALA A 305 -0.13 -6.27 -31.31
C ALA A 305 0.07 -7.80 -31.31
N ARG A 306 1.15 -8.28 -30.67
CA ARG A 306 1.39 -9.72 -30.49
C ARG A 306 0.33 -10.38 -29.64
N ALA A 307 -0.03 -9.77 -28.50
CA ALA A 307 -1.04 -10.33 -27.60
C ALA A 307 -2.39 -10.50 -28.30
N TYR A 308 -2.78 -9.52 -29.12
CA TYR A 308 -3.99 -9.61 -29.95
C TYR A 308 -3.89 -10.73 -31.01
N ALA A 309 -2.78 -10.80 -31.75
CA ALA A 309 -2.59 -11.84 -32.76
C ALA A 309 -2.59 -13.26 -32.19
N LEU A 310 -2.02 -13.46 -31.00
CA LEU A 310 -1.98 -14.76 -30.32
C LEU A 310 -3.37 -15.33 -30.01
N LEU A 311 -4.39 -14.48 -29.82
CA LEU A 311 -5.76 -14.94 -29.60
C LEU A 311 -6.30 -15.70 -30.81
N TYR A 312 -6.00 -15.24 -32.01
CA TYR A 312 -6.39 -15.89 -33.26
C TYR A 312 -5.63 -17.20 -33.49
N LEU A 313 -4.33 -17.20 -33.22
CA LEU A 313 -3.46 -18.36 -33.42
C LEU A 313 -3.81 -19.54 -32.48
N ARG A 314 -4.50 -19.29 -31.37
CA ARG A 314 -4.97 -20.34 -30.46
C ARG A 314 -6.10 -21.21 -31.04
N SER A 315 -6.85 -20.66 -31.99
CA SER A 315 -7.99 -21.37 -32.59
C SER A 315 -7.55 -22.63 -33.35
N LYS A 316 -8.48 -23.57 -33.53
CA LYS A 316 -8.29 -24.74 -34.42
C LYS A 316 -8.71 -24.46 -35.87
N ASN A 317 -9.42 -23.35 -36.10
CA ASN A 317 -9.90 -22.97 -37.42
C ASN A 317 -8.76 -22.36 -38.25
N ILE A 318 -8.52 -22.94 -39.43
CA ILE A 318 -7.48 -22.51 -40.38
C ILE A 318 -7.65 -21.02 -40.76
N GLU A 319 -8.87 -20.53 -40.96
CA GLU A 319 -9.13 -19.15 -41.35
C GLU A 319 -8.71 -18.16 -40.25
N LEU A 320 -8.99 -18.50 -38.99
CA LEU A 320 -8.58 -17.70 -37.84
C LEU A 320 -7.06 -17.74 -37.65
N ILE A 321 -6.40 -18.89 -37.89
CA ILE A 321 -4.94 -18.97 -37.87
C ILE A 321 -4.33 -18.08 -38.96
N LYS A 322 -4.84 -18.16 -40.20
CA LYS A 322 -4.43 -17.26 -41.30
C LYS A 322 -4.60 -15.80 -40.91
N ARG A 323 -5.71 -15.46 -40.26
CA ARG A 323 -5.95 -14.10 -39.77
C ARG A 323 -4.91 -13.64 -38.74
N GLY A 324 -4.56 -14.50 -37.79
CA GLY A 324 -3.50 -14.22 -36.81
C GLY A 324 -2.15 -13.95 -37.48
N ILE A 325 -1.81 -14.69 -38.54
CA ILE A 325 -0.58 -14.48 -39.32
C ILE A 325 -0.63 -13.14 -40.07
N ILE A 326 -1.77 -12.79 -40.68
CA ILE A 326 -1.96 -11.47 -41.33
C ILE A 326 -1.76 -10.33 -40.33
N ILE A 327 -2.31 -10.46 -39.11
CA ILE A 327 -2.13 -9.45 -38.05
C ILE A 327 -0.63 -9.30 -37.73
N LEU A 328 0.09 -10.40 -37.48
CA LEU A 328 1.53 -10.35 -37.22
C LEU A 328 2.29 -9.72 -38.40
N ARG A 329 2.03 -10.15 -39.63
CA ARG A 329 2.66 -9.60 -40.84
C ARG A 329 2.30 -8.15 -41.14
N SER A 330 1.20 -7.64 -40.60
CA SER A 330 0.86 -6.22 -40.74
C SER A 330 1.64 -5.33 -39.78
N TYR A 331 2.06 -5.87 -38.63
CA TYR A 331 2.73 -5.15 -37.55
C TYR A 331 4.23 -5.40 -37.46
N TYR A 332 4.71 -6.52 -37.97
CA TYR A 332 6.12 -6.92 -37.91
C TYR A 332 6.74 -6.99 -39.30
N ASP A 333 8.01 -6.61 -39.39
CA ASP A 333 8.82 -6.73 -40.61
C ASP A 333 9.33 -8.17 -40.75
N VAL A 334 8.41 -9.09 -41.03
CA VAL A 334 8.70 -10.51 -41.30
C VAL A 334 8.37 -10.81 -42.76
N CYS A 335 9.13 -11.74 -43.39
CA CYS A 335 9.12 -12.11 -44.82
C CYS A 335 7.77 -11.93 -45.57
N PRO A 336 7.82 -11.49 -46.84
CA PRO A 336 6.67 -10.94 -47.58
C PRO A 336 5.47 -11.89 -47.73
N VAL A 337 4.32 -11.27 -48.02
CA VAL A 337 2.98 -11.87 -48.03
C VAL A 337 2.86 -13.08 -48.99
N ASP A 338 3.64 -13.04 -50.06
CA ASP A 338 3.50 -13.84 -51.30
C ASP A 338 3.76 -15.36 -51.14
N GLU A 339 4.36 -15.80 -50.04
CA GLU A 339 4.60 -17.24 -49.78
C GLU A 339 3.41 -17.97 -49.15
N VAL A 340 2.35 -17.27 -48.69
CA VAL A 340 1.25 -17.89 -47.92
C VAL A 340 -0.02 -18.08 -48.74
N GLU A 341 -0.28 -17.21 -49.72
CA GLU A 341 -1.42 -17.39 -50.64
C GLU A 341 -1.25 -18.64 -51.51
N ASN A 342 -0.01 -19.12 -51.69
CA ASN A 342 0.32 -20.32 -52.46
C ASN A 342 0.27 -21.64 -51.66
N VAL A 343 -0.01 -21.60 -50.35
CA VAL A 343 -0.17 -22.83 -49.56
C VAL A 343 -1.59 -23.37 -49.74
N SER A 344 -1.77 -24.17 -50.79
CA SER A 344 -3.00 -24.94 -51.03
C SER A 344 -3.20 -25.98 -49.93
N MET A 345 -4.30 -25.89 -49.18
CA MET A 345 -4.67 -26.83 -48.12
C MET A 345 -6.05 -27.42 -48.39
N LYS A 346 -6.19 -28.72 -48.10
CA LYS A 346 -7.47 -29.42 -48.19
C LYS A 346 -8.41 -28.90 -47.08
N PRO A 347 -9.67 -28.59 -47.39
CA PRO A 347 -10.62 -28.08 -46.40
C PRO A 347 -10.98 -29.18 -45.40
N HIS A 348 -10.66 -28.99 -44.12
CA HIS A 348 -11.17 -29.84 -43.05
C HIS A 348 -12.23 -29.12 -42.22
N ILE A 349 -13.45 -29.67 -42.31
CA ILE A 349 -14.62 -29.54 -41.44
C ILE A 349 -15.20 -28.11 -41.35
N LYS A 350 -16.42 -27.96 -41.88
CA LYS A 350 -17.26 -26.75 -41.77
C LYS A 350 -17.31 -26.30 -40.31
N ALA A 351 -16.84 -25.08 -40.05
CA ALA A 351 -16.92 -24.48 -38.73
C ALA A 351 -18.37 -24.06 -38.45
N ASP A 352 -18.93 -24.54 -37.33
CA ASP A 352 -20.09 -23.92 -36.71
C ASP A 352 -19.65 -22.54 -36.20
N THR A 353 -20.31 -21.50 -36.72
CA THR A 353 -20.20 -20.07 -36.37
C THR A 353 -18.78 -19.48 -36.24
N VAL A 354 -18.29 -18.86 -37.32
CA VAL A 354 -17.08 -18.03 -37.31
C VAL A 354 -17.39 -16.68 -36.63
N PRO A 355 -16.58 -16.21 -35.66
CA PRO A 355 -16.80 -14.91 -35.02
C PRO A 355 -16.69 -13.76 -36.03
N VAL A 356 -17.44 -12.68 -35.82
CA VAL A 356 -17.39 -11.50 -36.71
C VAL A 356 -15.98 -10.92 -36.69
N LEU A 357 -15.30 -10.95 -37.84
CA LEU A 357 -13.94 -10.48 -38.01
C LEU A 357 -13.93 -8.99 -38.35
N LEU A 358 -12.99 -8.24 -37.76
CA LEU A 358 -12.71 -6.87 -38.18
C LEU A 358 -12.25 -6.83 -39.65
N PRO A 359 -12.48 -5.76 -40.42
CA PRO A 359 -11.87 -5.56 -41.73
C PRO A 359 -10.32 -5.60 -41.66
N VAL A 360 -9.64 -5.98 -42.74
CA VAL A 360 -8.15 -6.05 -42.73
C VAL A 360 -7.53 -4.66 -42.53
N ASP A 361 -8.12 -3.65 -43.17
CA ASP A 361 -7.64 -2.27 -43.15
C ASP A 361 -7.71 -1.62 -41.77
N THR A 362 -8.55 -2.15 -40.87
CA THR A 362 -8.70 -1.66 -39.50
C THR A 362 -7.75 -2.34 -38.52
N ILE A 363 -6.98 -3.37 -38.95
CA ILE A 363 -6.01 -4.05 -38.09
C ILE A 363 -4.85 -3.10 -37.75
N ASN A 364 -4.18 -2.53 -38.76
CA ASN A 364 -3.05 -1.62 -38.57
C ASN A 364 -3.28 -0.25 -39.24
N PRO A 365 -4.25 0.54 -38.73
CA PRO A 365 -4.64 1.81 -39.35
C PRO A 365 -3.52 2.86 -39.27
N ARG A 366 -2.58 2.69 -38.35
CA ARG A 366 -1.44 3.60 -38.13
C ARG A 366 -0.19 3.22 -38.93
N LYS A 367 -0.24 2.14 -39.72
CA LYS A 367 0.87 1.61 -40.52
C LYS A 367 2.18 1.44 -39.72
N LEU A 368 2.05 0.99 -38.47
CA LEU A 368 3.19 0.77 -37.57
C LEU A 368 3.92 -0.51 -37.95
N ARG A 369 5.25 -0.50 -37.92
CA ARG A 369 6.12 -1.65 -38.21
C ARG A 369 7.14 -1.83 -37.09
N PHE A 370 7.28 -3.06 -36.61
CA PHE A 370 8.20 -3.45 -35.54
C PHE A 370 9.17 -4.51 -36.05
N GLN A 371 10.41 -4.49 -35.54
CA GLN A 371 11.35 -5.58 -35.78
C GLN A 371 10.88 -6.85 -35.04
N PRO A 372 10.94 -8.02 -35.69
CA PRO A 372 10.54 -9.27 -35.05
C PRO A 372 11.56 -9.70 -33.99
N ASP A 373 11.07 -9.99 -32.79
CA ASP A 373 11.84 -10.72 -31.79
C ASP A 373 11.82 -12.21 -32.13
N LYS A 374 12.81 -12.98 -31.64
CA LYS A 374 12.88 -14.45 -31.79
C LYS A 374 11.56 -15.17 -31.47
N ALA A 375 10.84 -14.71 -30.45
CA ALA A 375 9.53 -15.26 -30.09
C ALA A 375 8.49 -15.12 -31.21
N VAL A 376 8.48 -14.01 -31.95
CA VAL A 376 7.56 -13.78 -33.06
C VAL A 376 7.88 -14.70 -34.23
N GLU A 377 9.17 -14.90 -34.53
CA GLU A 377 9.62 -15.85 -35.55
C GLU A 377 9.21 -17.29 -35.20
N GLU A 378 9.43 -17.73 -33.96
CA GLU A 378 9.02 -19.05 -33.47
C GLU A 378 7.49 -19.24 -33.54
N ILE A 379 6.71 -18.21 -33.15
CA ILE A 379 5.25 -18.23 -33.26
C ILE A 379 4.81 -18.39 -34.72
N LEU A 380 5.44 -17.65 -35.64
CA LEU A 380 5.13 -17.73 -37.06
C LEU A 380 5.48 -19.10 -37.63
N GLN A 381 6.69 -19.61 -37.40
CA GLN A 381 7.10 -20.95 -37.82
C GLN A 381 6.12 -22.02 -37.32
N HIS A 382 5.78 -22.00 -36.04
CA HIS A 382 4.82 -22.94 -35.47
C HIS A 382 3.42 -22.81 -36.09
N SER A 383 2.96 -21.58 -36.35
CA SER A 383 1.68 -21.34 -37.02
C SER A 383 1.65 -21.85 -38.46
N TYR A 384 2.75 -21.73 -39.21
CA TYR A 384 2.88 -22.32 -40.55
C TYR A 384 2.86 -23.84 -40.52
N MET A 385 3.57 -24.46 -39.57
CA MET A 385 3.53 -25.92 -39.41
C MET A 385 2.13 -26.45 -39.11
N ARG A 386 1.31 -25.69 -38.37
CA ARG A 386 -0.10 -26.03 -38.08
C ARG A 386 -1.03 -25.85 -39.27
N LEU A 387 -0.64 -25.02 -40.23
CA LEU A 387 -1.36 -24.83 -41.47
C LEU A 387 -1.06 -25.97 -42.47
N THR A 388 0.16 -26.50 -42.48
CA THR A 388 0.57 -27.58 -43.41
C THR A 388 0.16 -28.99 -42.99
N LYS A 389 -0.25 -29.19 -41.74
CA LYS A 389 -0.73 -30.48 -41.20
C LYS A 389 -2.25 -30.54 -41.25
#